data_AF-A0AAU1V926-F1
#
_entry.id   AF-A0AAU1V926-F1
#
_cell.length_a   1.000
_cell.length_b   1.000
_cell.length_c   1.000
_cell.angle_alpha   90.00
_cell.angle_beta   90.00
_cell.angle_gamma   90.00
#
_symmetry.space_group_name_H-M   'P 1'
#
loop_
_entity.id
_entity.type
_entity.pdbx_description
1 polymer ?
#
loop_
_entity_poly.entity_id
_entity_poly.type
_entity_poly.pdbx_seq_one_letter_code
_entity_poly.pdbx_strand_id
1 'polypeptide(L)'
;MVLLLLVDLDQDLAALGPLGGFFVLRTGGAPHAPLPTLADAYTTYTCTTHTTYPQENQSSDARGNPITFRVEKVAHSLRAPEMRIAVSVAQQGLAARLWSVTLACAVLYGSVPDLDPGLLHWDPDAGAPDDLWLAEVRPLPADAATVADVVLKGHLEPLAAALRARHRVAPGLLRGNAASALAGAARQLDHWAAAHGHPRAAAHTRSLAAGLLAHPLLSGTGTLTGTSFRRRSCCLYYRVPGGGLCGDCCFTRPPRSSAHGTSG
;
A
#
# COMPACT_ATOMS: atom_id res chain seq x y z
N MET A 1 -4.45 -32.08 -24.13
CA MET A 1 -3.44 -31.04 -24.44
C MET A 1 -4.03 -29.72 -23.99
N VAL A 2 -3.79 -29.33 -22.74
CA VAL A 2 -4.26 -28.03 -22.22
C VAL A 2 -3.28 -26.99 -22.76
N LEU A 3 -3.73 -26.21 -23.73
CA LEU A 3 -3.02 -25.03 -24.19
C LEU A 3 -3.04 -24.04 -23.01
N LEU A 4 -1.97 -24.03 -22.20
CA LEU A 4 -1.66 -22.92 -21.31
C LEU A 4 -1.42 -21.72 -22.23
N LEU A 5 -2.49 -20.95 -22.49
CA LEU A 5 -2.36 -19.57 -22.91
C LEU A 5 -1.63 -18.86 -21.77
N LEU A 6 -0.30 -18.83 -21.86
CA LEU A 6 0.50 -17.78 -21.25
C LEU A 6 -0.03 -16.50 -21.89
N VAL A 7 -1.04 -15.91 -21.25
CA VAL A 7 -1.44 -14.54 -21.54
C VAL A 7 -0.24 -13.72 -21.13
N ASP A 8 0.50 -13.24 -22.13
CA ASP A 8 1.59 -12.32 -21.88
C ASP A 8 1.05 -11.15 -21.06
N LEU A 9 1.80 -10.74 -20.03
CA LEU A 9 1.37 -9.63 -19.20
C LEU A 9 1.44 -8.38 -20.07
N ASP A 10 0.28 -7.78 -20.34
CA ASP A 10 0.16 -6.56 -21.12
C ASP A 10 1.15 -5.50 -20.58
N GLN A 11 2.06 -5.04 -21.44
CA GLN A 11 3.10 -4.07 -21.06
C GLN A 11 2.51 -2.72 -20.63
N ASP A 12 1.30 -2.40 -21.07
CA ASP A 12 0.57 -1.19 -20.67
C ASP A 12 -0.38 -1.42 -19.50
N LEU A 13 -0.55 -2.69 -19.07
CA LEU A 13 -1.51 -3.11 -18.05
C LEU A 13 -2.91 -2.52 -18.27
N ALA A 14 -3.38 -2.41 -19.52
CA ALA A 14 -4.55 -1.64 -19.90
C ALA A 14 -5.87 -2.11 -19.24
N ALA A 15 -6.00 -3.41 -18.93
CA ALA A 15 -7.19 -3.96 -18.25
C ALA A 15 -7.40 -3.40 -16.83
N LEU A 16 -6.40 -2.74 -16.23
CA LEU A 16 -6.54 -2.08 -14.93
C LEU A 16 -7.27 -0.73 -15.01
N GLY A 17 -7.30 -0.10 -16.19
CA GLY A 17 -7.89 1.24 -16.42
C GLY A 17 -9.31 1.39 -15.88
N PRO A 18 -10.25 0.49 -16.22
CA PRO A 18 -11.65 0.57 -15.78
C PRO A 18 -11.87 0.38 -14.26
N LEU A 19 -10.87 -0.09 -13.51
CA LEU A 19 -10.98 -0.35 -12.08
C LEU A 19 -10.78 0.91 -11.22
N GLY A 20 -10.26 2.00 -11.80
CA GLY A 20 -10.02 3.28 -11.14
C GLY A 20 -8.58 3.50 -10.68
N GLY A 21 -8.28 4.71 -10.22
CA GLY A 21 -6.90 5.19 -10.03
C GLY A 21 -6.02 4.35 -9.09
N PHE A 22 -6.60 3.70 -8.07
CA PHE A 22 -5.84 2.82 -7.18
C PHE A 22 -5.38 1.50 -7.82
N PHE A 23 -6.00 1.08 -8.91
CA PHE A 23 -5.66 -0.15 -9.62
C PHE A 23 -4.71 0.10 -10.80
N VAL A 24 -4.74 1.30 -11.37
CA VAL A 24 -3.83 1.66 -12.47
C VAL A 24 -2.40 1.79 -11.95
N LEU A 25 -1.47 1.16 -12.67
CA LEU A 25 -0.03 1.32 -12.50
C LEU A 25 0.52 1.87 -13.82
N ARG A 26 1.25 2.98 -13.76
CA ARG A 26 1.92 3.51 -14.95
C ARG A 26 3.12 2.62 -15.26
N THR A 27 3.32 2.29 -16.53
CA THR A 27 4.45 1.49 -16.99
C THR A 27 5.34 2.32 -17.92
N GLY A 28 6.61 1.92 -18.00
CA GLY A 28 7.65 2.71 -18.67
C GLY A 28 8.26 3.79 -17.77
N GLY A 29 9.11 4.63 -18.35
CA GLY A 29 9.84 5.66 -17.61
C GLY A 29 8.92 6.76 -17.05
N ALA A 30 9.23 7.24 -15.85
CA ALA A 30 8.53 8.38 -15.25
C ALA A 30 8.63 9.63 -16.15
N PRO A 31 7.55 10.43 -16.32
CA PRO A 31 7.50 11.50 -17.30
C PRO A 31 8.39 12.70 -16.96
N HIS A 32 8.72 12.91 -15.68
CA HIS A 32 9.42 14.10 -15.20
C HIS A 32 10.39 13.79 -14.05
N ALA A 33 11.63 14.29 -14.15
CA ALA A 33 12.73 14.17 -13.18
C ALA A 33 13.04 12.72 -12.73
N PRO A 34 14.24 12.41 -12.23
CA PRO A 34 14.47 11.09 -11.63
C PRO A 34 13.65 10.98 -10.33
N LEU A 35 12.48 10.36 -10.39
CA LEU A 35 11.71 9.97 -9.22
C LEU A 35 12.50 8.92 -8.41
N PRO A 36 12.54 9.03 -7.07
CA PRO A 36 13.17 8.00 -6.24
C PRO A 36 12.43 6.67 -6.41
N THR A 37 13.18 5.58 -6.30
CA THR A 37 12.59 4.25 -6.24
C THR A 37 12.04 3.96 -4.85
N LEU A 38 11.17 2.95 -4.71
CA LEU A 38 10.77 2.48 -3.38
C LEU A 38 11.93 1.89 -2.59
N ALA A 39 12.95 1.32 -3.26
CA ALA A 39 14.20 0.92 -2.60
C ALA A 39 14.90 2.11 -1.91
N ASP A 40 15.00 3.25 -2.60
CA ASP A 40 15.56 4.48 -2.02
C ASP A 40 14.70 4.97 -0.85
N ALA A 41 13.37 4.92 -1.00
CA ALA A 41 12.43 5.34 0.03
C ALA A 41 12.55 4.49 1.31
N TYR A 42 12.71 3.17 1.18
CA TYR A 42 12.87 2.24 2.30
C TYR A 42 14.21 2.36 3.01
N THR A 43 15.22 2.89 2.34
CA THR A 43 16.54 3.06 2.93
C THR A 43 16.47 3.94 4.17
N THR A 44 16.91 3.37 5.30
CA THR A 44 17.06 4.09 6.55
C THR A 44 18.36 4.87 6.54
N TYR A 45 18.36 6.05 5.93
CA TYR A 45 19.40 7.03 6.25
C TYR A 45 19.16 7.51 7.67
N THR A 46 20.05 7.12 8.59
CA THR A 46 20.22 7.86 9.83
C THR A 46 20.75 9.22 9.43
N CYS A 47 19.96 10.28 9.58
CA CYS A 47 20.50 11.63 9.56
C CYS A 47 21.51 11.73 10.70
N THR A 48 22.80 11.53 10.40
CA THR A 48 23.89 11.92 11.29
C THR A 48 23.86 13.44 11.31
N THR A 49 23.21 14.02 12.31
CA THR A 49 23.38 15.43 12.59
C THR A 49 24.83 15.65 13.05
N HIS A 50 25.43 16.72 12.54
CA HIS A 50 26.79 17.22 12.78
C HIS A 50 27.94 16.53 12.04
N THR A 51 28.23 17.01 10.83
CA THR A 51 29.62 17.17 10.39
C THR A 51 29.74 18.49 9.64
N THR A 52 30.44 19.43 10.28
CA THR A 52 30.82 20.73 9.73
C THR A 52 31.96 20.52 8.74
N TYR A 53 31.69 20.38 7.43
CA TYR A 53 32.61 20.74 6.33
C TYR A 53 31.84 20.81 5.00
N PRO A 54 32.19 21.71 4.07
CA PRO A 54 31.51 21.83 2.80
C PRO A 54 32.16 20.91 1.76
N GLN A 55 31.39 20.03 1.13
CA GLN A 55 31.84 19.45 -0.13
C GLN A 55 30.67 19.20 -1.09
N GLU A 56 30.90 19.63 -2.32
CA GLU A 56 29.98 19.85 -3.42
C GLU A 56 29.47 18.53 -4.00
N ASN A 57 28.21 18.16 -3.70
CA ASN A 57 27.33 17.45 -4.64
C ASN A 57 25.85 17.53 -4.16
N GLN A 58 25.28 18.73 -4.13
CA GLN A 58 23.95 19.01 -3.57
C GLN A 58 22.80 18.87 -4.58
N SER A 59 22.66 17.73 -5.27
CA SER A 59 21.49 17.50 -6.14
C SER A 59 20.54 16.39 -5.69
N SER A 60 20.90 15.55 -4.71
CA SER A 60 20.02 14.50 -4.19
C SER A 60 19.49 14.74 -2.76
N ASP A 61 20.12 15.65 -2.00
CA ASP A 61 19.78 15.89 -0.57
C ASP A 61 18.75 17.02 -0.34
N ALA A 62 18.32 17.73 -1.38
CA ALA A 62 17.43 18.88 -1.22
C ALA A 62 15.96 18.50 -0.92
N ARG A 63 15.55 17.27 -1.23
CA ARG A 63 14.28 16.69 -0.76
C ARG A 63 14.64 15.62 0.27
N GLY A 64 14.32 15.83 1.54
CA GLY A 64 14.49 14.81 2.57
C GLY A 64 13.81 13.48 2.21
N ASN A 65 14.02 12.43 3.03
CA ASN A 65 13.54 11.08 2.75
C ASN A 65 12.06 11.05 2.23
N PRO A 66 11.77 10.37 1.09
CA PRO A 66 10.44 10.39 0.46
C PRO A 66 9.29 9.95 1.37
N ILE A 67 9.52 9.01 2.28
CA ILE A 67 8.52 8.56 3.25
C ILE A 67 8.21 9.69 4.24
N THR A 68 9.23 10.36 4.77
CA THR A 68 9.05 11.51 5.66
C THR A 68 8.22 12.59 4.97
N PHE A 69 8.57 12.94 3.72
CA PHE A 69 7.79 13.90 2.93
C PHE A 69 6.32 13.49 2.79
N ARG A 70 6.05 12.23 2.42
CA ARG A 70 4.67 11.73 2.29
C ARG A 70 3.91 11.82 3.61
N VAL A 71 4.54 11.44 4.72
CA VAL A 71 3.93 11.49 6.06
C VAL A 71 3.59 12.92 6.44
N GLU A 72 4.49 13.88 6.23
CA GLU A 72 4.26 15.31 6.49
C GLU A 72 3.14 15.88 5.62
N LYS A 73 3.13 15.54 4.33
CA LYS A 73 2.05 15.92 3.41
C LYS A 73 0.68 15.40 3.89
N VAL A 74 0.62 14.14 4.31
CA VAL A 74 -0.61 13.53 4.85
C VAL A 74 -1.00 14.21 6.18
N ALA A 75 -0.04 14.51 7.05
CA ALA A 75 -0.30 15.22 8.30
C ALA A 75 -0.94 16.59 8.05
N HIS A 76 -0.37 17.36 7.11
CA HIS A 76 -0.89 18.66 6.70
C HIS A 76 -2.30 18.54 6.10
N SER A 77 -2.48 17.65 5.13
CA SER A 77 -3.77 17.45 4.43
C SER A 77 -4.90 17.06 5.40
N LEU A 78 -4.59 16.22 6.39
CA LEU A 78 -5.58 15.77 7.38
C LEU A 78 -5.74 16.73 8.56
N ARG A 79 -4.90 17.77 8.67
CA ARG A 79 -4.71 18.53 9.92
C ARG A 79 -4.57 17.59 11.12
N ALA A 80 -3.73 16.56 10.95
CA ALA A 80 -3.63 15.47 11.91
C ALA A 80 -3.12 16.00 13.26
N PRO A 81 -3.84 15.76 14.38
CA PRO A 81 -3.40 16.23 15.70
C PRO A 81 -2.19 15.45 16.23
N GLU A 82 -1.88 14.30 15.63
CA GLU A 82 -0.79 13.42 16.04
C GLU A 82 -0.12 12.81 14.81
N MET A 83 1.22 12.83 14.76
CA MET A 83 1.99 12.29 13.62
C MET A 83 1.71 10.81 13.32
N ARG A 84 1.42 10.00 14.35
CA ARG A 84 1.09 8.58 14.16
C ARG A 84 -0.18 8.33 13.32
N ILE A 85 -1.10 9.31 13.28
CA ILE A 85 -2.29 9.24 12.41
C ILE A 85 -1.85 9.38 10.95
N ALA A 86 -0.98 10.36 10.67
CA ALA A 86 -0.44 10.57 9.33
C ALA A 86 0.41 9.38 8.85
N VAL A 87 1.25 8.82 9.72
CA VAL A 87 2.01 7.59 9.46
C VAL A 87 1.08 6.42 9.10
N SER A 88 0.01 6.23 9.90
CA SER A 88 -0.99 5.19 9.66
C SER A 88 -1.64 5.34 8.28
N VAL A 89 -2.12 6.56 7.95
CA VAL A 89 -2.83 6.82 6.69
C VAL A 89 -1.88 6.77 5.49
N ALA A 90 -0.68 7.32 5.59
CA ALA A 90 0.34 7.27 4.54
C ALA A 90 0.71 5.81 4.21
N GLN A 91 0.98 5.00 5.24
CA GLN A 91 1.29 3.59 5.06
C GLN A 91 0.10 2.81 4.48
N GLN A 92 -1.11 3.05 4.99
CA GLN A 92 -2.31 2.36 4.48
C GLN A 92 -2.57 2.72 3.01
N GLY A 93 -2.34 3.98 2.60
CA GLY A 93 -2.49 4.41 1.21
C GLY A 93 -1.53 3.68 0.27
N LEU A 94 -0.24 3.61 0.59
CA LEU A 94 0.73 2.90 -0.24
C LEU A 94 0.47 1.37 -0.24
N ALA A 95 0.09 0.79 0.90
CA ALA A 95 -0.31 -0.62 0.94
C ALA A 95 -1.55 -0.90 0.08
N ALA A 96 -2.53 0.00 0.06
CA ALA A 96 -3.71 -0.13 -0.79
C ALA A 96 -3.35 -0.07 -2.27
N ARG A 97 -2.39 0.79 -2.67
CA ARG A 97 -1.91 0.85 -4.06
C ARG A 97 -1.27 -0.45 -4.50
N LEU A 98 -0.34 -0.97 -3.72
CA LEU A 98 0.35 -2.23 -4.02
C LEU A 98 -0.65 -3.39 -4.09
N TRP A 99 -1.56 -3.52 -3.12
CA TRP A 99 -2.59 -4.57 -3.15
C TRP A 99 -3.54 -4.46 -4.33
N SER A 100 -4.03 -3.25 -4.64
CA SER A 100 -4.95 -3.05 -5.76
C SER A 100 -4.33 -3.48 -7.09
N VAL A 101 -3.11 -3.03 -7.39
CA VAL A 101 -2.41 -3.41 -8.63
C VAL A 101 -2.19 -4.92 -8.68
N THR A 102 -1.54 -5.50 -7.66
CA THR A 102 -1.15 -6.91 -7.69
C THR A 102 -2.36 -7.85 -7.75
N LEU A 103 -3.43 -7.59 -7.00
CA LEU A 103 -4.63 -8.42 -7.03
C LEU A 103 -5.36 -8.34 -8.37
N ALA A 104 -5.48 -7.14 -8.94
CA ALA A 104 -6.15 -6.99 -10.22
C ALA A 104 -5.36 -7.64 -11.34
N CYS A 105 -4.02 -7.54 -11.35
CA CYS A 105 -3.20 -8.27 -12.31
C CYS A 105 -3.38 -9.79 -12.16
N ALA A 106 -3.30 -10.31 -10.93
CA ALA A 106 -3.47 -11.74 -10.66
C ALA A 106 -4.82 -12.27 -11.18
N VAL A 107 -5.89 -11.47 -11.04
CA VAL A 107 -7.25 -11.86 -11.41
C VAL A 107 -7.53 -11.68 -12.90
N LEU A 108 -7.04 -10.60 -13.53
CA LEU A 108 -7.37 -10.24 -14.90
C LEU A 108 -6.37 -10.79 -15.93
N TYR A 109 -5.09 -10.91 -15.58
CA TYR A 109 -4.05 -11.45 -16.46
C TYR A 109 -3.63 -12.87 -16.11
N GLY A 110 -3.89 -13.34 -14.89
CA GLY A 110 -3.38 -14.63 -14.42
C GLY A 110 -1.87 -14.63 -14.11
N SER A 111 -1.27 -13.44 -14.09
CA SER A 111 0.13 -13.16 -13.73
C SER A 111 0.18 -11.85 -12.94
N VAL A 112 1.26 -11.62 -12.20
CA VAL A 112 1.51 -10.33 -11.54
C VAL A 112 2.78 -9.70 -12.06
N PRO A 113 2.87 -8.36 -12.14
CA PRO A 113 4.15 -7.73 -12.42
C PRO A 113 5.12 -7.98 -11.25
N ASP A 114 6.39 -8.16 -11.58
CA ASP A 114 7.48 -7.98 -10.64
C ASP A 114 7.51 -6.53 -10.16
N LEU A 115 7.20 -6.33 -8.89
CA LEU A 115 7.21 -5.01 -8.26
C LEU A 115 8.50 -4.76 -7.47
N ASP A 116 9.63 -5.36 -7.87
CA ASP A 116 10.92 -5.09 -7.23
C ASP A 116 11.06 -3.60 -6.83
N PRO A 117 11.36 -3.28 -5.55
CA PRO A 117 11.39 -1.89 -5.08
C PRO A 117 12.34 -0.97 -5.86
N GLY A 118 13.36 -1.50 -6.54
CA GLY A 118 14.27 -0.77 -7.41
C GLY A 118 13.71 -0.50 -8.81
N LEU A 119 12.64 -1.18 -9.23
CA LEU A 119 11.92 -0.91 -10.47
C LEU A 119 10.73 0.03 -10.30
N LEU A 120 10.24 0.18 -9.06
CA LEU A 120 9.06 0.98 -8.75
C LEU A 120 9.44 2.40 -8.35
N HIS A 121 9.34 3.32 -9.30
CA HIS A 121 9.51 4.75 -9.06
C HIS A 121 8.27 5.32 -8.39
N TRP A 122 8.48 6.16 -7.37
CA TRP A 122 7.42 6.71 -6.55
C TRP A 122 7.51 8.23 -6.46
N ASP A 123 6.42 8.90 -6.83
CA ASP A 123 6.22 10.32 -6.52
C ASP A 123 5.45 10.44 -5.18
N PRO A 124 6.13 10.84 -4.08
CA PRO A 124 5.48 10.98 -2.79
C PRO A 124 4.56 12.21 -2.71
N ASP A 125 4.61 13.12 -3.69
CA ASP A 125 3.70 14.25 -3.80
C ASP A 125 2.45 13.90 -4.61
N ALA A 126 2.54 13.02 -5.61
CA ALA A 126 1.38 12.66 -6.41
C ALA A 126 0.34 11.79 -5.68
N GLY A 127 -0.87 11.78 -6.23
CA GLY A 127 -1.95 10.86 -5.88
C GLY A 127 -2.09 9.76 -6.94
N ALA A 128 -2.79 8.69 -6.61
CA ALA A 128 -3.10 7.64 -7.56
C ALA A 128 -3.94 8.17 -8.74
N PRO A 129 -3.64 7.80 -10.00
CA PRO A 129 -2.70 6.76 -10.40
C PRO A 129 -1.26 7.24 -10.71
N ASP A 130 -0.99 8.54 -10.60
CA ASP A 130 0.26 9.14 -11.08
C ASP A 130 1.40 9.08 -10.04
N ASP A 131 1.14 8.41 -8.91
CA ASP A 131 2.09 8.20 -7.83
C ASP A 131 3.12 7.09 -8.11
N LEU A 132 2.77 6.05 -8.86
CA LEU A 132 3.64 4.88 -9.08
C LEU A 132 3.89 4.61 -10.56
N TRP A 133 5.16 4.35 -10.88
CA TRP A 133 5.65 4.03 -12.21
C TRP A 133 6.55 2.80 -12.15
N LEU A 134 6.23 1.78 -12.94
CA LEU A 134 7.02 0.56 -13.07
C LEU A 134 7.89 0.62 -14.33
N ALA A 135 9.21 0.62 -14.13
CA ALA A 135 10.17 0.77 -15.22
C ALA A 135 10.14 -0.38 -16.23
N GLU A 136 9.90 -1.61 -15.77
CA GLU A 136 9.90 -2.82 -16.58
C GLU A 136 8.78 -3.77 -16.12
N VAL A 137 7.95 -4.25 -17.06
CA VAL A 137 6.87 -5.20 -16.75
C VAL A 137 7.38 -6.63 -16.96
N ARG A 138 7.80 -7.27 -15.86
CA ARG A 138 8.21 -8.68 -15.86
C ARG A 138 7.13 -9.56 -15.24
N PRO A 139 6.61 -10.58 -15.93
CA PRO A 139 5.56 -11.42 -15.37
C PRO A 139 6.11 -12.40 -14.32
N LEU A 140 5.37 -12.53 -13.22
CA LEU A 140 5.52 -13.54 -12.18
C LEU A 140 4.23 -14.36 -12.04
N PRO A 141 4.28 -15.59 -11.48
CA PRO A 141 3.10 -16.37 -11.17
C PRO A 141 2.09 -15.63 -10.26
N ALA A 142 0.80 -15.83 -10.50
CA ALA A 142 -0.28 -15.18 -9.72
C ALA A 142 -0.76 -15.98 -8.50
N ASP A 143 -0.02 -17.00 -8.05
CA ASP A 143 -0.40 -17.78 -6.88
C ASP A 143 -0.21 -16.98 -5.58
N ALA A 144 -0.90 -17.40 -4.51
CA ALA A 144 -0.92 -16.68 -3.24
C ALA A 144 0.46 -16.53 -2.58
N ALA A 145 1.39 -17.47 -2.79
CA ALA A 145 2.73 -17.38 -2.23
C ALA A 145 3.55 -16.31 -2.97
N THR A 146 3.52 -16.32 -4.29
CA THR A 146 4.18 -15.30 -5.11
C THR A 146 3.61 -13.90 -4.83
N VAL A 147 2.28 -13.75 -4.76
CA VAL A 147 1.64 -12.47 -4.43
C VAL A 147 2.02 -11.98 -3.03
N ALA A 148 2.11 -12.89 -2.05
CA ALA A 148 2.57 -12.56 -0.70
C ALA A 148 4.04 -12.11 -0.71
N ASP A 149 4.90 -12.77 -1.47
CA ASP A 149 6.32 -12.42 -1.56
C ASP A 149 6.52 -11.04 -2.19
N VAL A 150 5.84 -10.76 -3.31
CA VAL A 150 5.88 -9.46 -3.99
C VAL A 150 5.43 -8.33 -3.06
N VAL A 151 4.25 -8.44 -2.44
CA VAL A 151 3.69 -7.31 -1.68
C VAL A 151 4.17 -7.28 -0.24
N LEU A 152 4.10 -8.38 0.50
CA LEU A 152 4.41 -8.38 1.92
C LEU A 152 5.92 -8.25 2.16
N LYS A 153 6.71 -9.14 1.56
CA LYS A 153 8.16 -9.19 1.78
C LYS A 153 8.87 -8.11 0.98
N GLY A 154 8.50 -7.92 -0.28
CA GLY A 154 9.09 -6.90 -1.16
C GLY A 154 8.83 -5.47 -0.69
N HIS A 155 7.66 -5.20 -0.08
CA HIS A 155 7.29 -3.83 0.25
C HIS A 155 6.81 -3.60 1.68
N LEU A 156 5.82 -4.34 2.17
CA LEU A 156 5.16 -3.94 3.43
C LEU A 156 6.03 -4.16 4.66
N GLU A 157 6.92 -5.17 4.66
CA GLU A 157 7.92 -5.35 5.71
C GLU A 157 9.00 -4.24 5.69
N PRO A 158 9.68 -3.94 4.56
CA PRO A 158 10.61 -2.81 4.45
C PRO A 158 9.98 -1.45 4.80
N LEU A 159 8.77 -1.18 4.30
CA LEU A 159 8.02 0.04 4.61
C LEU A 159 7.73 0.15 6.11
N ALA A 160 7.31 -0.95 6.74
CA ALA A 160 7.06 -0.96 8.18
C ALA A 160 8.34 -0.74 8.99
N ALA A 161 9.47 -1.31 8.56
CA ALA A 161 10.77 -1.07 9.18
C ALA A 161 11.19 0.41 9.05
N ALA A 162 11.12 0.97 7.84
CA ALA A 162 11.48 2.36 7.55
C ALA A 162 10.64 3.38 8.36
N LEU A 163 9.34 3.13 8.51
CA LEU A 163 8.44 3.97 9.30
C LEU A 163 8.71 3.85 10.80
N ARG A 164 8.95 2.64 11.30
CA ARG A 164 9.22 2.40 12.73
C ARG A 164 10.57 2.93 13.19
N ALA A 165 11.55 3.01 12.28
CA ALA A 165 12.83 3.64 12.56
C ALA A 165 12.70 5.16 12.82
N ARG A 166 11.66 5.81 12.28
CA ARG A 166 11.48 7.28 12.31
C ARG A 166 10.33 7.73 13.22
N HIS A 167 9.35 6.87 13.45
CA HIS A 167 8.13 7.22 14.16
C HIS A 167 7.73 6.18 15.20
N ARG A 168 7.17 6.66 16.31
CA ARG A 168 6.53 5.81 17.33
C ARG A 168 5.17 5.33 16.81
N VAL A 169 5.17 4.18 16.14
CA VAL A 169 3.97 3.51 15.64
C VAL A 169 3.97 2.03 16.02
N ALA A 170 2.80 1.52 16.43
CA ALA A 170 2.67 0.14 16.85
C ALA A 170 2.79 -0.82 15.64
N PRO A 171 3.58 -1.90 15.72
CA PRO A 171 3.70 -2.88 14.63
C PRO A 171 2.35 -3.50 14.23
N GLY A 172 1.50 -3.79 15.22
CA GLY A 172 0.16 -4.33 14.99
C GLY A 172 -0.81 -3.37 14.28
N LEU A 173 -0.57 -2.06 14.37
CA LEU A 173 -1.31 -1.07 13.58
C LEU A 173 -0.94 -1.20 12.10
N LEU A 174 0.36 -1.23 11.77
CA LEU A 174 0.83 -1.34 10.38
C LEU A 174 0.40 -2.66 9.72
N ARG A 175 0.49 -3.78 10.45
CA ARG A 175 -0.04 -5.08 9.98
C ARG A 175 -1.55 -5.05 9.77
N GLY A 176 -2.30 -4.38 10.67
CA GLY A 176 -3.74 -4.20 10.52
C GLY A 176 -4.12 -3.34 9.31
N ASN A 177 -3.36 -2.29 9.05
CA ASN A 177 -3.52 -1.46 7.86
C ASN A 177 -3.23 -2.23 6.58
N ALA A 178 -2.17 -3.06 6.55
CA ALA A 178 -1.87 -3.94 5.43
C ALA A 178 -3.03 -4.89 5.10
N ALA A 179 -3.60 -5.54 6.12
CA ALA A 179 -4.75 -6.45 5.94
C ALA A 179 -6.04 -5.71 5.54
N SER A 180 -6.31 -4.54 6.13
CA SER A 180 -7.46 -3.70 5.74
C SER A 180 -7.32 -3.17 4.31
N ALA A 181 -6.11 -2.82 3.88
CA ALA A 181 -5.83 -2.43 2.51
C ALA A 181 -6.09 -3.60 1.52
N LEU A 182 -5.61 -4.81 1.83
CA LEU A 182 -5.90 -6.03 1.07
C LEU A 182 -7.41 -6.28 0.97
N ALA A 183 -8.12 -6.26 2.10
CA ALA A 183 -9.57 -6.47 2.11
C ALA A 183 -10.33 -5.38 1.33
N GLY A 184 -9.88 -4.13 1.41
CA GLY A 184 -10.45 -3.01 0.67
C GLY A 184 -10.25 -3.12 -0.84
N ALA A 185 -9.05 -3.52 -1.29
CA ALA A 185 -8.76 -3.78 -2.69
C ALA A 185 -9.60 -4.95 -3.22
N ALA A 186 -9.65 -6.06 -2.48
CA ALA A 186 -10.44 -7.23 -2.83
C ALA A 186 -11.95 -6.92 -2.92
N ARG A 187 -12.50 -6.13 -2.00
CA ARG A 187 -13.90 -5.66 -2.07
C ARG A 187 -14.19 -4.89 -3.36
N GLN A 188 -13.32 -3.94 -3.70
CA GLN A 188 -13.53 -3.11 -4.89
C GLN A 188 -13.48 -3.95 -6.16
N LEU A 189 -12.51 -4.86 -6.26
CA LEU A 189 -12.38 -5.76 -7.39
C LEU A 189 -13.54 -6.77 -7.48
N ASP A 190 -13.99 -7.33 -6.35
CA ASP A 190 -15.15 -8.21 -6.28
C ASP A 190 -16.44 -7.50 -6.72
N HIS A 191 -16.69 -6.28 -6.23
CA HIS A 191 -17.84 -5.47 -6.62
C HIS A 191 -17.79 -5.09 -8.11
N TRP A 192 -16.62 -4.68 -8.62
CA TRP A 192 -16.45 -4.40 -10.04
C TRP A 192 -16.74 -5.65 -10.88
N ALA A 193 -16.17 -6.79 -10.51
CA ALA A 193 -16.34 -8.04 -11.26
C ALA A 193 -17.81 -8.49 -11.25
N ALA A 194 -18.52 -8.34 -10.13
CA ALA A 194 -19.95 -8.62 -10.05
C ALA A 194 -20.77 -7.68 -10.96
N ALA A 195 -20.50 -6.38 -10.91
CA ALA A 195 -21.21 -5.38 -11.71
C ALA A 195 -21.03 -5.56 -13.22
N HIS A 196 -19.91 -6.15 -13.66
CA HIS A 196 -19.58 -6.35 -15.07
C HIS A 196 -19.80 -7.80 -15.55
N GLY A 197 -20.46 -8.65 -14.75
CA GLY A 197 -20.79 -10.01 -15.18
C GLY A 197 -19.57 -10.95 -15.26
N HIS A 198 -18.56 -10.75 -14.41
CA HIS A 198 -17.36 -11.57 -14.31
C HIS A 198 -17.35 -12.43 -13.03
N PRO A 199 -18.26 -13.43 -12.87
CA PRO A 199 -18.38 -14.19 -11.62
C PRO A 199 -17.14 -15.02 -11.28
N ARG A 200 -16.37 -15.45 -12.29
CA ARG A 200 -15.08 -16.15 -12.09
C ARG A 200 -14.02 -15.23 -11.48
N ALA A 201 -13.92 -13.99 -11.96
CA ALA A 201 -13.00 -12.99 -11.42
C ALA A 201 -13.36 -12.63 -9.97
N ALA A 202 -14.66 -12.48 -9.68
CA ALA A 202 -15.14 -12.26 -8.31
C ALA A 202 -14.78 -13.45 -7.39
N ALA A 203 -15.05 -14.69 -7.81
CA ALA A 203 -14.70 -15.89 -7.05
C ALA A 203 -13.17 -16.02 -6.82
N HIS A 204 -12.37 -15.76 -7.86
CA HIS A 204 -10.92 -15.77 -7.77
C HIS A 204 -10.41 -14.70 -6.78
N THR A 205 -10.93 -13.47 -6.87
CA THR A 205 -10.61 -12.37 -5.95
C THR A 205 -10.86 -12.77 -4.49
N ARG A 206 -12.04 -13.33 -4.19
CA ARG A 206 -12.38 -13.79 -2.83
C ARG A 206 -11.44 -14.89 -2.34
N SER A 207 -11.16 -15.88 -3.20
CA SER A 207 -10.27 -17.00 -2.84
C SER A 207 -8.84 -16.53 -2.57
N LEU A 208 -8.31 -15.67 -3.44
CA LEU A 208 -6.94 -15.15 -3.31
C LEU A 208 -6.82 -14.26 -2.08
N ALA A 209 -7.76 -13.34 -1.86
CA ALA A 209 -7.76 -12.47 -0.69
C ALA A 209 -7.88 -13.26 0.63
N ALA A 210 -8.72 -14.30 0.67
CA ALA A 210 -8.83 -15.17 1.84
C ALA A 210 -7.52 -15.93 2.12
N GLY A 211 -6.88 -16.47 1.07
CA GLY A 211 -5.57 -17.14 1.19
C GLY A 211 -4.48 -16.19 1.71
N LEU A 212 -4.41 -14.97 1.16
CA LEU A 212 -3.44 -13.96 1.59
C LEU A 212 -3.69 -13.47 3.03
N LEU A 213 -4.95 -13.30 3.45
CA LEU A 213 -5.28 -12.94 4.83
C LEU A 213 -4.95 -14.06 5.84
N ALA A 214 -4.85 -15.31 5.38
CA ALA A 214 -4.39 -16.44 6.19
C ALA A 214 -2.85 -16.51 6.30
N HIS A 215 -2.10 -15.73 5.50
CA HIS A 215 -0.63 -15.69 5.56
C HIS A 215 -0.14 -15.28 6.97
N PRO A 216 0.93 -15.89 7.52
CA PRO A 216 1.39 -15.62 8.89
C PRO A 216 1.63 -14.15 9.25
N LEU A 217 2.03 -13.32 8.29
CA LEU A 217 2.22 -11.88 8.51
C LEU A 217 0.91 -11.10 8.72
N LEU A 218 -0.20 -11.59 8.14
CA LEU A 218 -1.52 -10.95 8.20
C LEU A 218 -2.50 -11.70 9.10
N SER A 219 -2.22 -12.95 9.44
CA SER A 219 -3.11 -13.76 10.27
C SER A 219 -3.30 -13.09 11.64
N GLY A 220 -4.56 -13.10 12.11
CA GLY A 220 -4.92 -12.40 13.33
C GLY A 220 -4.85 -10.87 13.25
N THR A 221 -4.91 -10.25 12.08
CA THR A 221 -5.08 -8.78 12.01
C THR A 221 -6.54 -8.36 12.05
N GLY A 222 -7.46 -9.27 11.77
CA GLY A 222 -8.90 -9.04 11.72
C GLY A 222 -9.69 -10.31 11.40
N THR A 223 -10.98 -10.13 11.15
CA THR A 223 -11.90 -11.18 10.73
C THR A 223 -12.52 -10.78 9.40
N LEU A 224 -12.45 -11.68 8.41
CA LEU A 224 -13.15 -11.55 7.14
C LEU A 224 -14.50 -12.28 7.22
N THR A 225 -15.59 -11.59 6.89
CA THR A 225 -16.95 -12.14 6.83
C THR A 225 -17.56 -11.75 5.49
N GLY A 226 -17.66 -12.72 4.57
CA GLY A 226 -17.96 -12.42 3.17
C GLY A 226 -16.87 -11.51 2.60
N THR A 227 -17.25 -10.34 2.11
CA THR A 227 -16.31 -9.31 1.64
C THR A 227 -16.00 -8.24 2.70
N SER A 228 -16.70 -8.26 3.84
CA SER A 228 -16.47 -7.31 4.94
C SER A 228 -15.28 -7.75 5.79
N PHE A 229 -14.42 -6.79 6.19
CA PHE A 229 -13.29 -7.06 7.06
C PHE A 229 -13.35 -6.18 8.30
N ARG A 230 -13.12 -6.76 9.47
CA ARG A 230 -13.08 -6.04 10.74
C ARG A 230 -11.72 -6.21 11.39
N ARG A 231 -10.97 -5.11 11.51
CA ARG A 231 -9.65 -5.12 12.16
C ARG A 231 -9.75 -5.44 13.66
N ARG A 232 -8.65 -5.98 14.19
CA ARG A 232 -8.39 -6.06 15.64
C ARG A 232 -7.60 -4.87 16.17
N SER A 233 -6.91 -4.12 15.30
CA SER A 233 -6.18 -2.90 15.65
C SER A 233 -6.91 -1.64 15.18
N CYS A 234 -6.66 -0.53 15.87
CA CYS A 234 -7.17 0.78 15.50
C CYS A 234 -6.16 1.51 14.60
N CYS A 235 -6.61 2.01 13.44
CA CYS A 235 -5.81 2.83 12.53
C CYS A 235 -5.72 4.32 12.93
N LEU A 236 -6.40 4.72 14.02
CA LEU A 236 -6.45 6.08 14.56
C LEU A 236 -7.19 7.12 13.69
N TYR A 237 -7.74 6.74 12.54
CA TYR A 237 -8.45 7.67 11.63
C TYR A 237 -9.59 8.44 12.30
N TYR A 238 -10.26 7.85 13.30
CA TYR A 238 -11.34 8.51 14.06
C TYR A 238 -10.88 9.77 14.81
N ARG A 239 -9.57 9.97 14.98
CA ARG A 239 -8.98 11.16 15.62
C ARG A 239 -8.72 12.31 14.64
N VAL A 240 -8.87 12.09 13.34
CA VAL A 240 -8.78 13.16 12.33
C VAL A 240 -9.92 14.16 12.59
N PRO A 241 -9.68 15.48 12.57
CA PRO A 241 -10.74 16.47 12.74
C PRO A 241 -11.83 16.34 11.67
N GLY A 242 -13.08 16.16 12.10
CA GLY A 242 -14.20 15.88 11.19
C GLY A 242 -14.20 14.45 10.61
N GLY A 243 -13.26 13.61 11.04
CA GLY A 243 -13.20 12.20 10.70
C GLY A 243 -14.24 11.36 11.42
N GLY A 244 -14.52 10.18 10.87
CA GLY A 244 -15.37 9.16 11.47
C GLY A 244 -14.61 7.85 11.69
N LEU A 245 -15.35 6.76 11.85
CA LEU A 245 -14.74 5.44 11.81
C LEU A 245 -14.29 5.11 10.39
N CYS A 246 -13.12 4.48 10.26
CA CYS A 246 -12.68 3.89 8.99
C CYS A 246 -13.56 2.69 8.59
N GLY A 247 -13.59 2.33 7.30
CA GLY A 247 -14.43 1.25 6.78
C GLY A 247 -14.25 -0.12 7.47
N ASP A 248 -13.03 -0.47 7.89
CA ASP A 248 -12.73 -1.73 8.58
C ASP A 248 -12.45 -1.52 10.09
N CYS A 249 -13.16 -0.60 10.74
CA CYS A 249 -12.84 -0.21 12.12
C CYS A 249 -13.02 -1.35 13.14
N CYS A 250 -12.12 -1.39 14.12
CA CYS A 250 -12.25 -2.26 15.28
C CYS A 250 -13.30 -1.76 16.31
N PHE A 251 -13.83 -0.55 16.13
CA PHE A 251 -14.88 0.02 16.96
C PHE A 251 -16.20 0.11 16.17
N THR A 252 -17.33 0.03 16.86
CA THR A 252 -18.67 0.25 16.28
C THR A 252 -19.18 1.68 16.45
N ARG A 253 -18.50 2.47 17.30
CA ARG A 253 -18.73 3.90 17.52
C ARG A 253 -17.40 4.56 17.91
N PRO A 254 -17.16 5.84 17.55
CA PRO A 254 -15.92 6.52 17.94
C PRO A 254 -15.73 6.46 19.47
N PRO A 255 -14.54 6.05 19.95
CA PRO A 255 -14.22 6.16 21.36
C PRO A 255 -14.37 7.61 21.82
N ARG A 256 -15.03 7.83 22.96
CA ARG A 256 -15.07 9.16 23.58
C ARG A 256 -13.64 9.53 23.98
N SER A 257 -13.19 10.74 23.67
CA SER A 257 -11.92 11.25 24.18
C SER A 257 -12.00 11.28 25.71
N SER A 258 -11.23 10.43 26.38
CA SER A 258 -11.04 10.53 27.82
C SER A 258 -10.33 11.85 28.08
N ALA A 259 -10.95 12.75 28.86
CA ALA A 259 -10.40 14.07 29.15
C ALA A 259 -9.06 14.02 29.90
N HIS A 260 -8.62 12.86 30.42
CA HIS A 260 -7.45 12.69 31.28
C HIS A 260 -6.64 11.42 30.91
N GLY A 261 -5.91 11.45 29.80
CA GLY A 261 -5.01 10.35 29.45
C GLY A 261 -3.76 10.84 28.75
N THR A 262 -2.73 11.18 29.52
CA THR A 262 -1.35 11.28 29.03
C THR A 262 -1.00 9.96 28.34
N SER A 263 -0.84 10.00 27.02
CA SER A 263 -0.45 8.83 26.24
C SER A 263 1.07 8.68 26.33
N GLY A 264 1.52 7.69 27.09
CA GLY A 264 2.89 7.16 27.02
C GLY A 264 3.17 6.44 25.71
#